data_AF-A0A1T5EQ50-F1
#
_entry.id   AF-A0A1T5EQ50-F1
#
_cell.length_a   1.000
_cell.length_b   1.000
_cell.length_c   1.000
_cell.angle_alpha   90.00
_cell.angle_beta   90.00
_cell.angle_gamma   90.00
#
_symmetry.space_group_name_H-M   'P 1'
#
loop_
_entity.id
_entity.type
_entity.pdbx_description
1 polymer ?
#
loop_
_entity_poly.entity_id
_entity_poly.type
_entity_poly.pdbx_seq_one_letter_code
_entity_poly.pdbx_strand_id
1 'polypeptide(L)'
;MIPDWTKYSDPFNAVSRPAQMGPIWMEAQHRTGAKINDMIWSQEEPPSSSYPACIAIKTACLQSFEASERYMQAVWKAVMVDALNISKKDVLLEVARGTSLLHPGILDYDRFVGDYDASQSREAFRSDLRQVAYNRIGRFPTLTFTKSGKGLIMTGFRPYEALVDAFNQLKQVSKGQSVYH
;
A
#
# COMPACT_ATOMS: atom_id res chain seq x y z
N MET A 1 1.25 2.49 8.45
CA MET A 1 0.24 3.39 7.88
C MET A 1 0.21 4.67 8.68
N ILE A 2 0.02 5.82 8.02
CA ILE A 2 -0.06 7.14 8.65
C ILE A 2 -1.53 7.57 8.64
N PRO A 3 -2.28 7.46 9.75
CA PRO A 3 -3.63 8.04 9.85
C PRO A 3 -3.56 9.56 9.82
N ASP A 4 -2.63 10.12 10.59
CA ASP A 4 -2.31 11.53 10.73
C ASP A 4 -0.93 11.64 11.40
N TRP A 5 -0.29 12.79 11.30
CA TRP A 5 1.04 13.04 11.91
C TRP A 5 1.01 13.33 13.41
N THR A 6 -0.15 13.60 14.01
CA THR A 6 -0.23 13.95 15.44
C THR A 6 0.03 12.75 16.34
N LYS A 7 -0.35 11.55 15.88
CA LYS A 7 -0.20 10.28 16.64
C LYS A 7 0.77 9.30 15.98
N TYR A 8 1.19 9.56 14.76
CA TYR A 8 2.09 8.66 14.04
C TYR A 8 3.52 8.74 14.58
N SER A 9 4.11 7.57 14.84
CA SER A 9 5.51 7.42 15.21
C SER A 9 6.02 6.10 14.69
N ASP A 10 7.14 6.13 13.96
CA ASP A 10 7.94 4.99 13.56
C ASP A 10 9.33 5.14 14.18
N PRO A 11 9.55 4.60 15.40
CA PRO A 11 10.83 4.73 16.09
C PRO A 11 11.97 4.00 15.37
N PHE A 12 11.67 3.01 14.51
CA PHE A 12 12.70 2.26 13.79
C PHE A 12 13.37 3.13 12.72
N ASN A 13 12.58 3.92 12.00
CA ASN A 13 13.07 4.87 11.00
C ASN A 13 13.25 6.29 11.57
N ALA A 14 13.02 6.48 12.88
CA ALA A 14 13.02 7.77 13.55
C ALA A 14 12.08 8.81 12.90
N VAL A 15 10.91 8.38 12.41
CA VAL A 15 9.93 9.23 11.72
C VAL A 15 8.73 9.51 12.63
N SER A 16 8.44 10.79 12.85
CA SER A 16 7.21 11.26 13.51
C SER A 16 6.59 12.50 12.84
N ARG A 17 7.24 13.06 11.81
CA ARG A 17 6.77 14.23 11.06
C ARG A 17 7.11 14.13 9.57
N PRO A 18 6.39 14.83 8.68
CA PRO A 18 6.56 14.72 7.22
C PRO A 18 8.00 14.91 6.75
N ALA A 19 8.70 15.93 7.25
CA ALA A 19 10.05 16.29 6.80
C ALA A 19 11.10 15.16 6.99
N GLN A 20 10.84 14.18 7.85
CA GLN A 20 11.73 13.04 8.07
C GLN A 20 11.56 11.94 7.00
N MET A 21 10.52 12.01 6.18
CA MET A 21 10.30 11.04 5.11
C MET A 21 11.21 11.25 3.89
N GLY A 22 11.71 12.47 3.66
CA GLY A 22 12.62 12.78 2.54
C GLY A 22 13.85 11.86 2.51
N PRO A 23 14.67 11.81 3.57
CA PRO A 23 15.81 10.91 3.65
C PRO A 23 15.45 9.42 3.49
N ILE A 24 14.30 8.99 4.01
CA ILE A 24 13.81 7.60 3.87
C ILE A 24 13.50 7.29 2.39
N TRP A 25 12.91 8.24 1.67
CA TRP A 25 12.62 8.11 0.24
C TRP A 25 13.89 8.13 -0.61
N MET A 26 14.88 8.95 -0.26
CA MET A 26 16.21 8.93 -0.88
C MET A 26 16.91 7.58 -0.69
N GLU A 27 16.88 7.01 0.53
CA GLU A 27 17.44 5.69 0.80
C GLU A 27 16.72 4.60 -0.01
N ALA A 28 15.38 4.64 -0.05
CA ALA A 28 14.58 3.70 -0.83
C ALA A 28 14.92 3.76 -2.32
N GLN A 29 15.07 4.97 -2.89
CA GLN A 29 15.50 5.15 -4.28
C GLN A 29 16.89 4.55 -4.51
N HIS A 30 17.86 4.85 -3.64
CA HIS A 30 19.22 4.31 -3.76
C HIS A 30 19.25 2.78 -3.73
N ARG A 31 18.45 2.17 -2.85
CA ARG A 31 18.43 0.71 -2.65
C ARG A 31 17.67 -0.05 -3.73
N THR A 32 16.63 0.54 -4.30
CA THR A 32 15.72 -0.15 -5.23
C THR A 32 15.92 0.25 -6.68
N GLY A 33 16.58 1.39 -6.94
CA GLY A 33 16.63 2.01 -8.27
C GLY A 33 15.30 2.60 -8.74
N ALA A 34 14.26 2.59 -7.90
CA ALA A 34 12.98 3.19 -8.23
C ALA A 34 13.11 4.71 -8.37
N LYS A 35 12.40 5.29 -9.33
CA LYS A 35 12.30 6.75 -9.47
C LYS A 35 11.38 7.29 -8.37
N ILE A 36 11.96 8.03 -7.43
CA ILE A 36 11.24 8.62 -6.30
C ILE A 36 11.60 10.11 -6.21
N ASN A 37 10.58 10.97 -6.20
CA ASN A 37 10.71 12.40 -6.02
C ASN A 37 10.47 12.71 -4.53
N ASP A 38 11.55 12.67 -3.75
CA ASP A 38 11.52 12.91 -2.30
C ASP A 38 11.16 14.36 -1.93
N MET A 39 11.25 15.30 -2.88
CA MET A 39 10.89 16.71 -2.68
C MET A 39 9.41 16.92 -2.31
N ILE A 40 8.54 15.93 -2.54
CA ILE A 40 7.14 15.97 -2.07
C ILE A 40 7.05 16.26 -0.55
N TRP A 41 8.05 15.83 0.23
CA TRP A 41 8.10 16.03 1.68
C TRP A 41 8.61 17.39 2.11
N SER A 42 9.09 18.20 1.17
CA SER A 42 9.59 19.58 1.39
C SER A 42 8.65 20.66 0.81
N GLN A 43 7.53 20.27 0.21
CA GLN A 43 6.50 21.20 -0.26
C GLN A 43 5.78 21.88 0.91
N GLU A 44 5.04 22.95 0.61
CA GLU A 44 4.20 23.66 1.59
C GLU A 44 3.11 22.74 2.18
N GLU A 45 2.53 21.87 1.34
CA GLU A 45 1.51 20.90 1.75
C GLU A 45 1.94 19.45 1.45
N PRO A 46 2.79 18.83 2.28
CA PRO A 46 3.15 17.42 2.10
C PRO A 46 1.96 16.50 2.45
N PRO A 47 1.99 15.22 2.05
CA PRO A 47 0.96 14.26 2.42
C PRO A 47 0.73 14.19 3.94
N SER A 48 -0.49 14.49 4.38
CA SER A 48 -0.85 14.52 5.81
C SER A 48 -1.33 13.17 6.34
N SER A 49 -1.75 12.29 5.43
CA SER A 49 -2.30 10.97 5.71
C SER A 49 -2.14 10.04 4.52
N SER A 50 -2.03 8.75 4.80
CA SER A 50 -2.08 7.66 3.81
C SER A 50 -3.50 7.07 3.64
N TYR A 51 -4.44 7.42 4.52
CA TYR A 51 -5.77 6.80 4.56
C TYR A 51 -6.63 7.16 3.34
N PRO A 52 -6.71 8.43 2.88
CA PRO A 52 -7.49 8.79 1.69
C PRO A 52 -7.10 7.95 0.46
N ALA A 53 -5.80 7.81 0.19
CA ALA A 53 -5.30 7.01 -0.90
C ALA A 53 -5.64 5.51 -0.76
N CYS A 54 -5.53 4.95 0.45
CA CYS A 54 -5.92 3.55 0.68
C CYS A 54 -7.42 3.32 0.52
N ILE A 55 -8.27 4.26 0.95
CA ILE A 55 -9.71 4.21 0.73
C ILE A 55 -9.99 4.27 -0.77
N ALA A 56 -9.34 5.19 -1.50
CA ALA A 56 -9.47 5.30 -2.95
C ALA A 56 -9.10 4.01 -3.69
N ILE A 57 -8.00 3.35 -3.29
CA ILE A 57 -7.61 2.06 -3.83
C ILE A 57 -8.70 1.01 -3.56
N LYS A 58 -9.26 0.99 -2.34
CA LYS A 58 -10.39 0.09 -2.02
C LYS A 58 -11.64 0.39 -2.84
N THR A 59 -11.92 1.66 -3.14
CA THR A 59 -12.98 2.04 -4.07
C THR A 59 -12.78 1.43 -5.46
N ALA A 60 -11.56 1.44 -5.98
CA ALA A 60 -11.24 0.74 -7.24
C ALA A 60 -11.37 -0.78 -7.11
N CYS A 61 -10.95 -1.38 -5.98
CA CYS A 61 -11.12 -2.81 -5.71
C CYS A 61 -12.58 -3.27 -5.77
N LEU A 62 -13.54 -2.42 -5.38
CA LEU A 62 -14.97 -2.74 -5.43
C LEU A 62 -15.52 -2.83 -6.86
N GLN A 63 -14.78 -2.35 -7.86
CA GLN A 63 -15.15 -2.50 -9.26
C GLN A 63 -14.58 -3.79 -9.85
N SER A 64 -13.27 -4.00 -9.73
CA SER A 64 -12.60 -5.24 -10.14
C SER A 64 -11.17 -5.32 -9.60
N PHE A 65 -10.57 -6.52 -9.71
CA PHE A 65 -9.15 -6.71 -9.41
C PHE A 65 -8.26 -5.88 -10.36
N GLU A 66 -8.56 -5.88 -11.66
CA GLU A 66 -7.77 -5.11 -12.63
C GLU A 66 -7.88 -3.60 -12.38
N ALA A 67 -9.08 -3.09 -12.06
CA ALA A 67 -9.28 -1.69 -11.68
C ALA A 67 -8.40 -1.28 -10.50
N SER A 68 -8.33 -2.14 -9.48
CA SER A 68 -7.44 -1.96 -8.34
C SER A 68 -5.98 -1.88 -8.75
N GLU A 69 -5.49 -2.81 -9.58
CA GLU A 69 -4.09 -2.83 -10.01
C GLU A 69 -3.73 -1.57 -10.81
N ARG A 70 -4.55 -1.20 -11.80
CA ARG A 70 -4.31 0.01 -12.62
C ARG A 70 -4.33 1.28 -11.77
N TYR A 71 -5.34 1.42 -10.92
CA TYR A 71 -5.47 2.61 -10.10
C TYR A 71 -4.37 2.71 -9.03
N MET A 72 -4.00 1.59 -8.40
CA MET A 72 -2.89 1.56 -7.43
C MET A 72 -1.56 1.98 -8.07
N GLN A 73 -1.25 1.50 -9.28
CA GLN A 73 -0.06 1.92 -10.02
C GLN A 73 -0.08 3.42 -10.34
N ALA A 74 -1.25 3.94 -10.74
CA ALA A 74 -1.42 5.37 -11.01
C ALA A 74 -1.23 6.23 -9.74
N VAL A 75 -1.78 5.81 -8.60
CA VAL A 75 -1.59 6.48 -7.30
C VAL A 75 -0.12 6.43 -6.86
N TRP A 76 0.57 5.30 -7.03
CA TRP A 76 2.01 5.20 -6.75
C TRP A 76 2.82 6.14 -7.63
N LYS A 77 2.54 6.20 -8.93
CA LYS A 77 3.20 7.15 -9.83
C LYS A 77 2.92 8.60 -9.39
N ALA A 78 1.68 8.93 -9.07
CA ALA A 78 1.28 10.28 -8.65
C ALA A 78 2.08 10.76 -7.43
N VAL A 79 2.21 9.92 -6.40
CA VAL A 79 2.93 10.32 -5.18
C VAL A 79 4.45 10.17 -5.31
N MET A 80 4.94 9.07 -5.89
CA MET A 80 6.36 8.76 -5.91
C MET A 80 7.10 9.47 -7.04
N VAL A 81 6.48 9.67 -8.21
CA VAL A 81 7.16 10.26 -9.37
C VAL A 81 6.74 11.70 -9.58
N ASP A 82 5.43 11.96 -9.54
CA ASP A 82 4.87 13.27 -9.88
C ASP A 82 4.80 14.21 -8.66
N ALA A 83 5.19 13.72 -7.47
CA ALA A 83 5.18 14.46 -6.21
C ALA A 83 3.83 15.12 -5.88
N LEU A 84 2.73 14.43 -6.18
CA LEU A 84 1.36 14.89 -5.92
C LEU A 84 0.88 14.45 -4.53
N ASN A 85 0.19 15.35 -3.83
CA ASN A 85 -0.33 15.09 -2.49
C ASN A 85 -1.59 14.19 -2.54
N ILE A 86 -1.38 12.88 -2.44
CA ILE A 86 -2.45 11.86 -2.41
C ILE A 86 -3.26 11.79 -1.09
N SER A 87 -3.04 12.70 -0.15
CA SER A 87 -3.98 12.89 0.97
C SER A 87 -5.20 13.73 0.59
N LYS A 88 -5.15 14.39 -0.57
CA LYS A 88 -6.20 15.27 -1.08
C LYS A 88 -7.14 14.50 -2.01
N LYS A 89 -8.45 14.68 -1.82
CA LYS A 89 -9.49 13.93 -2.53
C LYS A 89 -9.52 14.27 -4.02
N ASP A 90 -9.45 15.55 -4.35
CA ASP A 90 -9.35 16.08 -5.71
C ASP A 90 -8.22 15.41 -6.51
N VAL A 91 -7.01 15.34 -5.94
CA VAL A 91 -5.87 14.64 -6.56
C VAL A 91 -6.22 13.17 -6.84
N LEU A 92 -6.84 12.47 -5.89
CA LEU A 92 -7.23 11.06 -6.05
C LEU A 92 -8.30 10.87 -7.14
N LEU A 93 -9.24 11.81 -7.25
CA LEU A 93 -10.27 11.81 -8.31
C LEU A 93 -9.65 12.11 -9.68
N GLU A 94 -8.69 13.03 -9.77
CA GLU A 94 -7.96 13.29 -11.02
C GLU A 94 -7.18 12.07 -11.49
N VAL A 95 -6.50 11.38 -10.57
CA VAL A 95 -5.82 10.11 -10.87
C VAL A 95 -6.83 9.06 -11.34
N ALA A 96 -8.03 9.00 -10.75
CA ALA A 96 -9.06 8.03 -11.13
C ALA A 96 -9.59 8.33 -12.54
N ARG A 97 -9.85 9.61 -12.83
CA ARG A 97 -10.26 10.06 -14.15
C ARG A 97 -9.20 9.72 -15.20
N GLY A 98 -7.93 10.03 -14.93
CA GLY A 98 -6.82 9.68 -15.81
C GLY A 98 -6.69 8.17 -16.04
N THR A 99 -6.86 7.38 -14.98
CA THR A 99 -6.84 5.91 -15.07
C THR A 99 -7.98 5.38 -15.94
N SER A 100 -9.20 5.91 -15.77
CA SER A 100 -10.37 5.55 -16.57
C SER A 100 -10.18 5.88 -18.06
N LEU A 101 -9.60 7.06 -18.37
CA LEU A 101 -9.30 7.47 -19.74
C LEU A 101 -8.19 6.62 -20.39
N LEU A 102 -7.15 6.27 -19.62
CA LEU A 102 -6.04 5.45 -20.11
C LEU A 102 -6.42 3.97 -20.27
N HIS A 103 -7.37 3.49 -19.47
CA HIS A 103 -7.86 2.11 -19.46
C HIS A 103 -9.39 2.06 -19.57
N PRO A 104 -9.95 2.37 -20.76
CA PRO A 104 -11.40 2.38 -20.96
C PRO A 104 -12.03 1.04 -20.61
N GLY A 105 -13.14 1.07 -19.85
CA GLY A 105 -13.87 -0.12 -19.42
C GLY A 105 -13.27 -0.86 -18.22
N ILE A 106 -12.10 -0.46 -17.72
CA ILE A 106 -11.49 -1.06 -16.53
C ILE A 106 -11.95 -0.36 -15.25
N LEU A 107 -11.91 0.97 -15.23
CA LEU A 107 -12.35 1.79 -14.10
C LEU A 107 -13.48 2.72 -14.56
N ASP A 108 -14.67 2.55 -14.00
CA ASP A 108 -15.80 3.46 -14.15
C ASP A 108 -15.60 4.65 -13.21
N TYR A 109 -15.29 5.82 -13.79
CA TYR A 109 -15.02 7.03 -13.04
C TYR A 109 -16.24 7.56 -12.29
N ASP A 110 -17.42 7.56 -12.90
CA ASP A 110 -18.63 8.12 -12.29
C ASP A 110 -19.06 7.28 -11.08
N ARG A 111 -18.99 5.95 -11.23
CA ARG A 111 -19.18 5.04 -10.10
C ARG A 111 -18.11 5.27 -9.01
N PHE A 112 -16.85 5.45 -9.40
CA PHE A 112 -15.75 5.68 -8.45
C PHE A 112 -15.99 6.93 -7.60
N VAL A 113 -16.44 8.04 -8.20
CA VAL A 113 -16.74 9.29 -7.50
C VAL A 113 -17.80 9.07 -6.43
N GLY A 114 -18.89 8.36 -6.75
CA GLY A 114 -19.95 8.03 -5.80
C GLY A 114 -19.49 7.07 -4.70
N ASP A 115 -18.74 6.03 -5.08
CA ASP A 115 -18.30 4.99 -4.15
C ASP A 115 -17.19 5.44 -3.20
N TYR A 116 -16.39 6.46 -3.56
CA TYR A 116 -15.29 6.95 -2.71
C TYR A 116 -15.76 7.42 -1.33
N ASP A 117 -16.87 8.19 -1.29
CA ASP A 117 -17.46 8.65 -0.03
C ASP A 117 -18.47 7.66 0.57
N ALA A 118 -18.73 6.53 -0.10
CA ALA A 118 -19.67 5.54 0.40
C ALA A 118 -19.11 4.78 1.61
N SER A 119 -20.00 4.28 2.47
CA SER A 119 -19.62 3.50 3.65
C SER A 119 -18.86 2.21 3.29
N GLN A 120 -19.18 1.60 2.14
CA GLN A 120 -18.54 0.38 1.67
C GLN A 120 -17.03 0.52 1.46
N SER A 121 -16.56 1.62 0.88
CA SER A 121 -15.12 1.87 0.66
C SER A 121 -14.38 2.02 1.99
N ARG A 122 -15.00 2.72 2.96
CA ARG A 122 -14.45 2.86 4.31
C ARG A 122 -14.43 1.53 5.06
N GLU A 123 -15.47 0.71 4.92
CA GLU A 123 -15.54 -0.59 5.58
C GLU A 123 -14.54 -1.59 5.00
N ALA A 124 -14.36 -1.57 3.67
CA ALA A 124 -13.32 -2.36 3.01
C ALA A 124 -11.92 -2.01 3.54
N PHE A 125 -11.61 -0.72 3.70
CA PHE A 125 -10.33 -0.30 4.31
C PHE A 125 -10.24 -0.65 5.81
N ARG A 126 -11.33 -0.51 6.58
CA ARG A 126 -11.35 -0.93 7.99
C ARG A 126 -11.11 -2.43 8.15
N SER A 127 -11.61 -3.25 7.22
CA SER A 127 -11.35 -4.69 7.20
C SER A 127 -9.85 -4.99 7.06
N ASP A 128 -9.15 -4.29 6.17
CA ASP A 128 -7.69 -4.40 6.06
C ASP A 128 -6.98 -4.02 7.36
N LEU A 129 -7.38 -2.92 8.01
CA LEU A 129 -6.81 -2.51 9.30
C LEU A 129 -7.04 -3.56 10.39
N ARG A 130 -8.22 -4.21 10.42
CA ARG A 130 -8.49 -5.33 11.33
C ARG A 130 -7.60 -6.53 11.04
N GLN A 131 -7.34 -6.85 9.77
CA GLN A 131 -6.43 -7.93 9.40
C GLN A 131 -4.98 -7.63 9.81
N VAL A 132 -4.51 -6.40 9.60
CA VAL A 132 -3.21 -5.94 10.07
C VAL A 132 -3.08 -6.10 11.60
N ALA A 133 -4.10 -5.69 12.35
CA ALA A 133 -4.14 -5.83 13.81
C ALA A 133 -4.19 -7.30 14.25
N TYR A 134 -5.04 -8.12 13.62
CA TYR A 134 -5.17 -9.55 13.89
C TYR A 134 -3.83 -10.29 13.68
N ASN A 135 -3.12 -9.96 12.60
CA ASN A 135 -1.81 -10.50 12.28
C ASN A 135 -0.66 -9.84 13.08
N ARG A 136 -0.97 -8.93 14.01
CA ARG A 136 0.01 -8.18 14.83
C ARG A 136 1.08 -7.46 14.01
N ILE A 137 0.70 -6.96 12.83
CA ILE A 137 1.61 -6.25 11.92
C ILE A 137 1.74 -4.80 12.39
N GLY A 138 2.89 -4.46 12.98
CA GLY A 138 3.21 -3.10 13.41
C GLY A 138 4.04 -2.28 12.41
N ARG A 139 4.57 -2.91 11.36
CA ARG A 139 5.55 -2.31 10.44
C ARG A 139 5.27 -2.69 9.00
N PHE A 140 5.70 -1.83 8.08
CA PHE A 140 5.53 -2.01 6.64
C PHE A 140 6.86 -1.81 5.90
N PRO A 141 7.07 -2.47 4.74
CA PRO A 141 6.22 -3.53 4.19
C PRO A 141 6.30 -4.81 5.05
N THR A 142 5.22 -5.59 5.07
CA THR A 142 5.20 -6.93 5.68
C THR A 142 4.49 -7.89 4.73
N LEU A 143 5.10 -9.04 4.50
CA LEU A 143 4.52 -10.13 3.73
C LEU A 143 4.12 -11.25 4.68
N THR A 144 2.92 -11.78 4.50
CA THR A 144 2.42 -12.94 5.22
C THR A 144 2.10 -14.05 4.24
N PHE A 145 2.64 -15.25 4.47
CA PHE A 145 2.31 -16.44 3.71
C PHE A 145 1.56 -17.41 4.62
N THR A 146 0.48 -17.99 4.13
CA THR A 146 -0.28 -19.01 4.87
C THR A 146 -0.49 -20.22 3.99
N LYS A 147 -0.13 -21.41 4.49
CA LYS A 147 -0.37 -22.68 3.80
C LYS A 147 -0.68 -23.77 4.82
N SER A 148 -1.83 -24.45 4.65
CA SER A 148 -2.24 -25.59 5.48
C SER A 148 -2.11 -25.34 6.99
N GLY A 149 -2.56 -24.17 7.46
CA GLY A 149 -2.49 -23.78 8.87
C GLY A 149 -1.12 -23.28 9.36
N LYS A 150 -0.07 -23.32 8.53
CA LYS A 150 1.24 -22.74 8.84
C LYS A 150 1.34 -21.34 8.25
N GLY A 151 1.80 -20.40 9.07
CA GLY A 151 2.02 -19.00 8.69
C GLY A 151 3.50 -18.63 8.72
N LEU A 152 3.93 -17.78 7.80
CA LEU A 152 5.22 -17.10 7.82
C LEU A 152 4.98 -15.59 7.72
N ILE A 153 5.67 -14.81 8.55
CA ILE A 153 5.61 -13.35 8.52
C ILE A 153 7.02 -12.81 8.26
N MET A 154 7.15 -11.96 7.25
CA MET A 154 8.41 -11.31 6.89
C MET A 154 8.21 -9.79 6.90
N THR A 155 8.87 -9.12 7.84
CA THR A 155 8.79 -7.67 8.00
C THR A 155 10.01 -6.97 7.41
N GLY A 156 9.77 -5.86 6.71
CA GLY A 156 10.77 -5.02 6.07
C GLY A 156 11.09 -5.42 4.63
N PHE A 157 11.87 -4.58 3.96
CA PHE A 157 12.34 -4.86 2.60
C PHE A 157 13.23 -6.11 2.59
N ARG A 158 13.01 -6.97 1.60
CA ARG A 158 13.78 -8.20 1.36
C ARG A 158 14.08 -8.31 -0.14
N PRO A 159 15.30 -8.70 -0.52
CA PRO A 159 15.61 -8.96 -1.93
C PRO A 159 14.81 -10.17 -2.44
N TYR A 160 14.68 -10.27 -3.76
CA TYR A 160 13.86 -11.30 -4.41
C TYR A 160 14.23 -12.71 -3.98
N GLU A 161 15.53 -13.00 -3.87
CA GLU A 161 16.06 -14.31 -3.50
C GLU A 161 15.59 -14.74 -2.11
N ALA A 162 15.59 -13.81 -1.15
CA ALA A 162 15.12 -14.08 0.21
C ALA A 162 13.61 -14.38 0.25
N LEU A 163 12.82 -13.78 -0.66
CA LEU A 163 11.39 -14.09 -0.79
C LEU A 163 11.17 -15.50 -1.38
N VAL A 164 11.96 -15.87 -2.38
CA VAL A 164 11.92 -17.20 -2.99
C VAL A 164 12.28 -18.28 -1.97
N ASP A 165 13.34 -18.07 -1.18
CA ASP A 165 13.77 -19.01 -0.14
C ASP A 165 12.70 -19.23 0.93
N ALA A 166 12.13 -18.14 1.44
CA ALA A 166 11.02 -18.17 2.40
C ALA A 166 9.81 -18.96 1.86
N PHE A 167 9.44 -18.72 0.61
CA PHE A 167 8.35 -19.42 -0.04
C PHE A 167 8.65 -20.92 -0.24
N ASN A 168 9.89 -21.27 -0.57
CA ASN A 168 10.32 -22.65 -0.73
C ASN A 168 10.33 -23.43 0.60
N GLN A 169 10.73 -22.80 1.71
CA GLN A 169 10.66 -23.42 3.03
C GLN A 169 9.23 -23.82 3.40
N LEU A 170 8.24 -22.94 3.14
CA LEU A 170 6.82 -23.25 3.34
C LEU A 170 6.33 -24.43 2.49
N LYS A 171 6.83 -24.56 1.25
CA LYS A 171 6.51 -25.70 0.38
C LYS A 171 7.09 -27.01 0.90
N GLN A 172 8.34 -27.03 1.34
CA GLN A 172 9.03 -28.25 1.79
C GLN A 172 8.43 -28.79 3.09
N VAL A 173 8.05 -27.91 4.01
CA VAL A 173 7.37 -28.28 5.27
C VAL A 173 5.99 -28.94 5.04
N SER A 174 5.41 -28.81 3.85
CA SER A 174 4.15 -29.48 3.47
C SER A 174 4.34 -30.96 3.06
N LYS A 175 5.56 -31.38 2.69
CA LYS A 175 5.84 -32.77 2.25
C LYS A 175 6.23 -33.71 3.39
N GLY A 176 6.44 -33.19 4.61
CA GLY A 176 6.90 -33.96 5.78
C GLY A 176 5.79 -34.42 6.73
N GLN A 177 4.51 -34.20 6.43
CA GLN A 177 3.38 -34.71 7.23
C GLN A 177 2.57 -35.73 6.42
N SER A 178 3.22 -36.85 6.12
CA SER A 178 2.56 -38.14 5.91
C SER A 178 3.24 -39.10 6.87
N VAL A 179 2.90 -39.00 8.16
CA VAL A 179 3.24 -40.01 9.16
C VAL A 179 1.92 -40.64 9.60
N TYR A 180 1.80 -41.91 9.24
CA TYR A 180 0.83 -42.92 9.63
C TYR A 180 -0.02 -42.60 10.88
N HIS A 181 -1.35 -42.74 10.74
CA HIS A 181 -2.20 -43.54 11.62
C HIS A 181 -3.45 -43.99 10.86
#